data_AF-A0A2V3JNK2-F1
#
_entry.id   AF-A0A2V3JNK2-F1
#
_cell.length_a   1.000
_cell.length_b   1.000
_cell.length_c   1.000
_cell.angle_alpha   90.00
_cell.angle_beta   90.00
_cell.angle_gamma   90.00
#
_symmetry.space_group_name_H-M   'P 1'
#
loop_
_entity.id
_entity.type
_entity.pdbx_description
1 polymer ?
#
loop_
_entity_poly.entity_id
_entity_poly.type
_entity_poly.pdbx_seq_one_letter_code
_entity_poly.pdbx_strand_id
1 'polypeptide(L)'
;MDKLLIIGTGLLGSRIIEMASEEFEIVNTYNKNPVDLQSTVSHQLDITNQTMTFKLIKELNPDYTIHTAAHTGVDYCEVHGSEAYSVNVTEARNVSETSGEIGAKLVYISTDYIFDGAKGR
;
A
#
# COMPACT_ATOMS: atom_id res chain seq x y z
N MET A 1 17.70 -9.07 -9.22
CA MET A 1 17.02 -8.97 -7.92
C MET A 1 15.60 -8.57 -8.24
N ASP A 2 14.60 -9.26 -7.71
CA ASP A 2 13.20 -8.96 -8.03
C ASP A 2 12.83 -7.57 -7.48
N LYS A 3 11.94 -6.86 -8.17
CA LYS A 3 11.48 -5.53 -7.77
C LYS A 3 10.25 -5.62 -6.90
N LEU A 4 10.31 -5.00 -5.73
CA LEU A 4 9.23 -4.95 -4.76
C LEU A 4 8.74 -3.51 -4.59
N LEU A 5 7.46 -3.29 -4.91
CA LEU A 5 6.76 -2.04 -4.66
C LEU A 5 6.04 -2.08 -3.32
N ILE A 6 6.31 -1.12 -2.44
CA ILE A 6 5.65 -0.96 -1.14
C ILE A 6 4.79 0.31 -1.17
N ILE A 7 3.48 0.14 -1.12
CA ILE A 7 2.52 1.25 -1.11
C ILE A 7 2.22 1.63 0.33
N GLY A 8 2.69 2.82 0.73
CA GLY A 8 2.60 3.36 2.09
C GLY A 8 3.86 3.11 2.93
N THR A 9 4.38 4.19 3.53
CA THR A 9 5.61 4.21 4.35
C THR A 9 5.34 4.46 5.84
N GLY A 10 4.16 4.05 6.32
CA GLY A 10 3.84 4.07 7.75
C GLY A 10 4.71 3.11 8.57
N LEU A 11 4.30 2.85 9.82
CA LEU A 11 5.04 1.97 10.73
C LEU A 11 5.33 0.59 10.13
N LEU A 12 4.33 -0.04 9.51
CA LEU A 12 4.51 -1.37 8.89
C LEU A 12 5.37 -1.30 7.62
N GLY A 13 5.02 -0.42 6.68
CA GLY A 13 5.71 -0.30 5.40
C GLY A 13 7.21 -0.01 5.55
N SER A 14 7.58 0.92 6.44
CA SER A 14 8.99 1.25 6.72
C SER A 14 9.80 0.05 7.26
N ARG A 15 9.21 -0.79 8.12
CA ARG A 15 9.88 -1.99 8.64
C ARG A 15 10.01 -3.09 7.60
N ILE A 16 9.01 -3.27 6.75
CA ILE A 16 9.11 -4.20 5.61
C ILE A 16 10.24 -3.74 4.67
N ILE A 17 10.34 -2.44 4.38
CA ILE A 17 11.43 -1.88 3.57
C ILE A 17 12.81 -2.23 4.16
N GLU A 18 12.99 -1.99 5.47
CA GLU A 18 14.25 -2.31 6.18
C GLU A 18 14.61 -3.79 6.04
N MET A 19 13.66 -4.69 6.34
CA MET A 19 13.88 -6.15 6.31
C MET A 19 14.09 -6.70 4.90
N ALA A 20 13.39 -6.15 3.90
CA ALA A 20 13.42 -6.67 2.52
C ALA A 20 14.55 -6.08 1.66
N SER A 21 15.24 -5.04 2.15
CA SER A 21 16.28 -4.32 1.40
C SER A 21 17.50 -5.18 1.02
N GLU A 22 17.73 -6.29 1.73
CA GLU A 22 18.81 -7.24 1.41
C GLU A 22 18.45 -8.20 0.25
N GLU A 23 17.16 -8.38 -0.03
CA GLU A 23 16.65 -9.41 -0.95
C GLU A 23 16.01 -8.83 -2.23
N PHE A 24 15.51 -7.59 -2.18
CA PHE A 24 14.73 -6.98 -3.25
C PHE A 24 15.24 -5.60 -3.67
N GLU A 25 15.00 -5.25 -4.94
CA GLU A 25 15.08 -3.85 -5.38
C GLU A 25 13.82 -3.13 -4.90
N ILE A 26 13.95 -2.27 -3.89
CA ILE A 26 12.82 -1.62 -3.24
C ILE A 26 12.45 -0.30 -3.91
N VAL A 27 11.17 -0.20 -4.28
CA VAL A 27 10.50 1.06 -4.61
C VAL A 27 9.36 1.28 -3.62
N ASN A 28 9.18 2.49 -3.11
CA ASN A 28 8.11 2.80 -2.16
C ASN A 28 7.31 4.04 -2.54
N THR A 29 6.15 4.20 -1.93
CA THR A 29 5.31 5.39 -2.09
C THR A 29 4.95 6.05 -0.78
N TYR A 30 4.82 7.38 -0.81
CA TYR A 30 4.33 8.20 0.30
C TYR A 30 3.26 9.18 -0.19
N ASN A 31 2.34 9.58 0.69
CA ASN A 31 1.33 10.59 0.34
C ASN A 31 1.86 12.02 0.58
N LYS A 32 1.95 12.44 1.84
CA LYS A 32 2.36 13.82 2.20
C LYS A 32 3.78 13.91 2.75
N ASN A 33 4.19 12.94 3.55
CA ASN A 33 5.44 12.98 4.29
C ASN A 33 6.41 11.95 3.70
N PRO A 34 7.48 12.37 3.00
CA PRO A 34 8.51 11.45 2.56
C PRO A 34 9.23 10.86 3.78
N VAL A 35 9.67 9.61 3.66
CA VAL A 35 10.49 8.94 4.67
C VAL A 35 11.85 8.70 4.02
N ASP A 36 12.91 9.16 4.67
CA ASP A 36 14.28 8.89 4.21
C ASP A 36 14.65 7.45 4.56
N LEU A 37 14.48 6.58 3.56
CA LEU A 37 14.85 5.17 3.63
C LEU A 37 15.99 4.97 2.66
N GLN A 38 17.21 4.90 3.22
CA GLN A 38 18.44 4.75 2.45
C GLN A 38 18.30 3.61 1.44
N SER A 39 18.89 3.80 0.26
CA SER A 39 18.93 2.77 -0.79
C SER A 39 17.56 2.39 -1.38
N THR A 40 16.55 3.25 -1.29
CA THR A 40 15.25 3.06 -1.95
C THR A 40 14.89 4.21 -2.87
N VAL A 41 14.07 3.92 -3.89
CA VAL A 41 13.44 4.95 -4.71
C VAL A 41 12.05 5.23 -4.15
N SER A 42 11.77 6.50 -3.83
CA SER A 42 10.50 6.91 -3.20
C SER A 42 9.71 7.81 -4.14
N HIS A 43 8.43 7.48 -4.37
CA HIS A 43 7.52 8.25 -5.22
C HIS A 43 6.39 8.83 -4.40
N GLN A 44 6.08 10.11 -4.63
CA GLN A 44 4.87 10.69 -4.08
C GLN A 44 3.65 10.12 -4.82
N LEU A 45 2.70 9.57 -4.06
CA LEU A 45 1.45 9.05 -4.58
C LEU A 45 0.31 9.34 -3.58
N ASP A 46 -0.64 10.16 -4.00
CA ASP A 46 -1.98 10.10 -3.42
C ASP A 46 -2.68 8.89 -4.02
N ILE A 47 -2.81 7.84 -3.21
CA ILE A 47 -3.36 6.58 -3.69
C ILE A 47 -4.79 6.77 -4.21
N THR A 48 -5.57 7.73 -3.68
CA THR A 48 -6.96 8.01 -4.14
C THR A 48 -7.06 8.50 -5.59
N ASN A 49 -5.93 8.85 -6.21
CA ASN A 49 -5.86 9.19 -7.61
C ASN A 49 -5.60 7.94 -8.45
N GLN A 50 -6.68 7.25 -8.82
CA GLN A 50 -6.64 6.02 -9.63
C GLN A 50 -5.73 6.13 -10.87
N THR A 51 -5.77 7.26 -11.59
CA THR A 51 -4.97 7.45 -12.80
C THR A 51 -3.48 7.49 -12.48
N MET A 52 -3.09 8.16 -11.40
CA MET A 52 -1.70 8.19 -10.95
C MET A 52 -1.24 6.83 -10.42
N THR A 53 -2.07 6.16 -9.61
CA THR A 53 -1.79 4.81 -9.09
C THR A 53 -1.54 3.82 -10.22
N PHE A 54 -2.44 3.81 -11.21
CA PHE A 54 -2.33 2.93 -12.38
C PHE A 54 -1.05 3.22 -13.19
N LYS A 55 -0.79 4.49 -13.51
CA LYS A 55 0.39 4.88 -14.29
C LYS A 55 1.67 4.49 -13.57
N LEU A 56 1.78 4.82 -12.28
CA LEU A 56 2.98 4.53 -11.50
C LEU A 56 3.26 3.03 -11.44
N ILE A 57 2.26 2.21 -11.08
CA ILE A 57 2.46 0.75 -10.97
C ILE A 57 2.88 0.16 -12.33
N LYS A 58 2.28 0.61 -13.44
CA LYS A 58 2.66 0.14 -14.78
C LYS A 58 4.04 0.61 -15.22
N GLU A 59 4.41 1.84 -14.91
CA GLU A 59 5.73 2.39 -15.24
C GLU A 59 6.84 1.70 -14.43
N LEU A 60 6.58 1.42 -13.16
CA LEU A 60 7.51 0.69 -12.29
C LEU A 60 7.64 -0.79 -12.66
N ASN A 61 6.53 -1.38 -13.13
CA ASN A 61 6.40 -2.80 -13.49
C ASN A 61 7.07 -3.75 -12.46
N PRO A 62 6.65 -3.71 -11.18
CA PRO A 62 7.25 -4.54 -10.14
C PRO A 62 6.87 -6.02 -10.28
N ASP A 63 7.70 -6.90 -9.73
CA ASP A 63 7.40 -8.34 -9.62
C ASP A 63 6.43 -8.61 -8.45
N TYR A 64 6.53 -7.81 -7.38
CA TYR A 64 5.72 -7.91 -6.17
C TYR A 64 5.21 -6.53 -5.73
N THR A 65 3.99 -6.48 -5.20
CA THR A 65 3.41 -5.32 -4.55
C THR A 65 2.98 -5.68 -3.13
N ILE A 66 3.34 -4.86 -2.14
CA ILE A 66 2.78 -4.92 -0.79
C ILE A 66 2.00 -3.63 -0.53
N HIS A 67 0.70 -3.76 -0.28
CA HIS A 67 -0.19 -2.64 -0.01
C HIS A 67 -0.42 -2.49 1.49
N THR A 68 0.24 -1.49 2.09
CA THR A 68 0.12 -1.18 3.52
C THR A 68 -0.60 0.14 3.82
N ALA A 69 -0.79 0.99 2.80
CA ALA A 69 -1.53 2.24 2.94
C ALA A 69 -3.02 1.97 3.29
N ALA A 70 -3.51 2.60 4.36
CA ALA A 70 -4.91 2.56 4.77
C ALA A 70 -5.21 3.73 5.72
N HIS A 71 -6.46 4.14 5.82
CA HIS A 71 -6.97 4.85 6.99
C HIS A 71 -7.23 3.86 8.11
N THR A 72 -6.43 3.94 9.17
CA THR A 72 -6.46 2.99 10.30
C THR A 72 -7.21 3.52 11.53
N GLY A 73 -7.64 4.78 11.54
CA GLY A 73 -8.39 5.37 12.64
C GLY A 73 -9.85 4.95 12.59
N VAL A 74 -10.26 3.99 13.41
CA VAL A 74 -11.60 3.39 13.39
C VAL A 74 -12.68 4.44 13.63
N ASP A 75 -12.59 5.20 14.72
CA ASP A 75 -13.53 6.28 15.05
C ASP A 75 -13.67 7.29 13.90
N TYR A 76 -12.54 7.63 13.24
CA TYR A 76 -12.56 8.51 12.07
C TYR A 76 -13.29 7.87 10.91
N CYS A 77 -13.02 6.59 10.62
CA CYS A 77 -13.65 5.88 9.51
C CYS A 77 -15.17 5.73 9.72
N GLU A 78 -15.63 5.57 10.95
CA GLU A 78 -17.06 5.51 11.28
C GLU A 78 -17.77 6.84 11.02
N VAL A 79 -17.11 7.96 11.31
CA VAL A 79 -17.66 9.31 11.06
C VAL A 79 -17.52 9.70 9.58
N HIS A 80 -16.43 9.30 8.92
CA HIS A 80 -16.03 9.71 7.57
C HIS A 80 -16.10 8.55 6.56
N GLY A 81 -17.22 7.83 6.55
CA GLY A 81 -17.38 6.59 5.78
C GLY A 81 -17.03 6.69 4.30
N SER A 82 -17.40 7.78 3.61
CA SER A 82 -17.08 7.95 2.18
C SER A 82 -15.58 8.07 1.90
N GLU A 83 -14.85 8.78 2.77
CA GLU A 83 -13.39 8.92 2.66
C GLU A 83 -12.69 7.60 2.99
N ALA A 84 -13.13 6.95 4.06
CA ALA A 84 -12.63 5.64 4.46
C ALA A 84 -12.86 4.60 3.34
N TYR A 85 -14.03 4.60 2.70
CA TYR A 85 -14.33 3.72 1.58
C TYR A 85 -13.43 4.02 0.37
N SER A 86 -13.22 5.29 0.05
CA SER A 86 -12.32 5.68 -1.04
C SER A 86 -10.91 5.12 -0.82
N VAL A 87 -10.35 5.30 0.38
CA VAL A 87 -8.96 4.89 0.66
C VAL A 87 -8.84 3.38 0.89
N ASN A 88 -9.72 2.77 1.70
CA ASN A 88 -9.53 1.40 2.14
C ASN A 88 -10.13 0.36 1.19
N VAL A 89 -11.13 0.75 0.38
CA VAL A 89 -11.85 -0.18 -0.53
C VAL A 89 -11.51 0.12 -1.98
N THR A 90 -11.79 1.34 -2.45
CA THR A 90 -11.60 1.69 -3.86
C THR A 90 -10.14 1.57 -4.25
N GLU A 91 -9.21 2.05 -3.42
CA GLU A 91 -7.79 1.95 -3.77
C GLU A 91 -7.19 0.57 -3.62
N ALA A 92 -7.63 -0.21 -2.63
CA ALA A 92 -7.25 -1.62 -2.55
C ALA A 92 -7.62 -2.38 -3.84
N ARG A 93 -8.81 -2.09 -4.38
CA ARG A 93 -9.25 -2.62 -5.68
C ARG A 93 -8.37 -2.12 -6.82
N ASN A 94 -8.10 -0.83 -6.92
CA ASN A 94 -7.28 -0.26 -8.01
C ASN A 94 -5.87 -0.87 -8.04
N VAL A 95 -5.23 -1.01 -6.88
CA VAL A 95 -3.93 -1.68 -6.76
C VAL A 95 -4.02 -3.14 -7.17
N SER A 96 -5.04 -3.87 -6.72
CA SER A 96 -5.25 -5.27 -7.09
C SER A 96 -5.45 -5.47 -8.59
N GLU A 97 -6.29 -4.66 -9.22
CA GLU A 97 -6.54 -4.73 -10.66
C GLU A 97 -5.27 -4.41 -11.44
N THR A 98 -4.56 -3.34 -11.06
CA THR A 98 -3.34 -2.93 -11.77
C THR A 98 -2.21 -3.94 -11.60
N SER A 99 -1.99 -4.47 -10.38
CA SER A 99 -1.02 -5.54 -10.15
C SER A 99 -1.35 -6.79 -10.96
N GLY A 100 -2.63 -7.16 -11.04
CA GLY A 100 -3.08 -8.29 -11.86
C GLY A 100 -2.81 -8.09 -13.36
N GLU A 101 -3.04 -6.89 -13.89
CA GLU A 101 -2.80 -6.57 -15.30
C GLU A 101 -1.34 -6.71 -15.73
N ILE A 102 -0.39 -6.42 -14.83
CA ILE A 102 1.06 -6.53 -15.10
C ILE A 102 1.64 -7.88 -14.66
N GLY A 103 0.84 -8.75 -14.04
CA GLY A 103 1.30 -10.03 -13.51
C GLY A 103 2.09 -9.95 -12.20
N ALA A 104 2.04 -8.82 -11.49
CA ALA A 104 2.68 -8.65 -10.19
C ALA A 104 1.92 -9.40 -9.11
N LYS A 105 2.64 -10.08 -8.20
CA LYS A 105 2.02 -10.71 -7.03
C LYS A 105 1.68 -9.65 -5.98
N LEU A 106 0.44 -9.62 -5.51
CA LEU A 106 -0.01 -8.67 -4.50
C LEU A 106 -0.16 -9.31 -3.12
N VAL A 107 0.37 -8.63 -2.11
CA VAL A 107 0.02 -8.82 -0.70
C VAL A 107 -0.74 -7.60 -0.22
N TYR A 108 -2.01 -7.77 0.15
CA TYR A 108 -2.84 -6.75 0.76
C TYR A 108 -2.89 -6.95 2.27
N ILE A 109 -2.57 -5.91 3.05
CA ILE A 109 -2.62 -5.97 4.51
C ILE A 109 -4.03 -5.63 4.98
N SER A 110 -4.71 -6.63 5.52
CA SER A 110 -6.04 -6.49 6.12
C SER A 110 -5.96 -6.22 7.63
N THR A 111 -7.08 -6.31 8.32
CA THR A 111 -7.23 -6.09 9.76
C THR A 111 -8.21 -7.10 10.35
N ASP A 112 -8.01 -7.44 11.61
CA ASP A 112 -8.95 -8.20 12.45
C ASP A 112 -10.25 -7.43 12.74
N TYR A 113 -10.30 -6.11 12.53
CA TYR A 113 -11.52 -5.31 12.66
C TYR A 113 -12.63 -5.68 11.67
N ILE A 114 -12.38 -6.58 10.71
CA ILE A 114 -13.42 -7.18 9.88
C ILE A 114 -14.30 -8.17 10.64
N PHE A 115 -13.89 -8.58 11.84
CA PHE A 115 -14.63 -9.49 12.71
C PHE A 115 -15.40 -8.73 13.79
N ASP A 116 -16.51 -9.31 14.26
CA ASP A 116 -17.39 -8.74 15.28
C ASP A 116 -16.82 -8.77 16.72
N GLY A 117 -15.61 -9.31 16.89
CA GLY A 117 -14.96 -9.45 18.19
C GLY A 117 -15.63 -10.45 19.15
N ALA A 118 -16.71 -11.12 18.76
CA ALA A 118 -17.50 -11.97 19.66
C ALA A 118 -16.73 -13.19 20.18
N LYS A 119 -15.65 -13.59 19.49
CA LYS A 119 -14.83 -14.76 19.84
C LYS A 119 -13.56 -14.40 20.62
N GLY A 120 -13.27 -13.11 20.84
CA GLY A 120 -12.08 -12.65 21.59
C GLY A 120 -10.74 -13.14 21.03
N ARG A 121 -10.71 -13.53 19.75
CA ARG A 121 -9.56 -14.05 19.01
C ARG A 121 -9.76 -13.79 17.52
#